data_AF-A0A925SCC2-F1
#
_entry.id   AF-A0A925SCC2-F1
#
_cell.length_a   1.000
_cell.length_b   1.000
_cell.length_c   1.000
_cell.angle_alpha   90.00
_cell.angle_beta   90.00
_cell.angle_gamma   90.00
#
_symmetry.space_group_name_H-M   'P 1'
#
loop_
_entity.id
_entity.type
_entity.pdbx_description
1 polymer ?
#
loop_
_entity_poly.entity_id
_entity_poly.type
_entity_poly.pdbx_seq_one_letter_code
_entity_poly.pdbx_strand_id
1 'polypeptide(L)'
;MQSAHRFSLVAALWFMLAGIVASGQPAKVPDRTLLLQVLLSTNETEQIVLVGKLADDPDPMVEQALAAWRRDGLYLREGADGTKIPFILDAQRDEEKRAKGIRVDNGEFIKDPGGK
;
A
#
# COMPACT_ATOMS: atom_id res chain seq x y z
N MET A 1 -46.39 -62.08 -15.13
CA MET A 1 -46.80 -61.26 -13.97
C MET A 1 -45.54 -60.56 -13.48
N GLN A 2 -45.22 -59.39 -14.03
CA GLN A 2 -45.53 -58.05 -13.52
C GLN A 2 -44.89 -57.72 -12.15
N SER A 3 -43.97 -56.75 -12.23
CA SER A 3 -43.75 -55.65 -11.30
C SER A 3 -43.10 -55.93 -9.93
N ALA A 4 -41.82 -55.54 -9.83
CA ALA A 4 -41.39 -54.61 -8.79
C ALA A 4 -40.15 -53.83 -9.28
N HIS A 5 -40.42 -52.62 -9.72
CA HIS A 5 -39.44 -51.61 -10.10
C HIS A 5 -38.99 -50.82 -8.88
N ARG A 6 -37.73 -50.35 -8.94
CA ARG A 6 -37.21 -49.09 -8.36
C ARG A 6 -36.83 -49.13 -6.87
N PHE A 7 -35.85 -48.28 -6.53
CA PHE A 7 -35.16 -48.10 -5.25
C PHE A 7 -34.11 -49.18 -4.98
N SER A 8 -32.79 -48.96 -5.03
CA SER A 8 -32.02 -47.78 -4.66
C SER A 8 -30.78 -47.70 -5.54
N LEU A 9 -30.80 -46.79 -6.52
CA LEU A 9 -29.66 -46.44 -7.35
C LEU A 9 -29.33 -44.96 -7.14
N VAL A 10 -29.38 -44.46 -5.89
CA VAL A 10 -29.08 -43.05 -5.56
C VAL A 10 -28.62 -42.95 -4.09
N ALA A 11 -27.37 -43.31 -3.77
CA ALA A 11 -26.86 -43.07 -2.41
C ALA A 11 -25.32 -42.95 -2.29
N ALA A 12 -24.57 -42.77 -3.38
CA ALA A 12 -23.11 -42.68 -3.32
C ALA A 12 -22.51 -41.48 -4.07
N LEU A 13 -23.33 -40.49 -4.41
CA LEU A 13 -22.90 -39.29 -5.17
C LEU A 13 -23.34 -37.99 -4.46
N TRP A 14 -23.17 -37.93 -3.13
CA TRP A 14 -23.54 -36.78 -2.31
C TRP A 14 -22.41 -36.29 -1.39
N PHE A 15 -21.16 -36.69 -1.66
CA PHE A 15 -19.99 -36.33 -0.86
C PHE A 15 -18.84 -35.77 -1.69
N MET A 16 -19.14 -35.05 -2.77
CA MET A 16 -18.10 -34.48 -3.65
C MET A 16 -18.37 -33.01 -4.00
N LEU A 17 -18.85 -32.23 -3.02
CA LEU A 17 -18.94 -30.78 -3.11
C LEU A 17 -18.52 -30.12 -1.79
N ALA A 18 -17.40 -30.56 -1.20
CA ALA A 18 -16.70 -29.76 -0.23
C ALA A 18 -15.99 -28.63 -1.01
N GLY A 19 -16.74 -27.54 -1.21
CA GLY A 19 -16.24 -26.33 -1.84
C GLY A 19 -14.94 -25.91 -1.18
N ILE A 20 -13.90 -25.78 -2.00
CA ILE A 20 -12.70 -25.03 -1.65
C ILE A 20 -13.20 -23.60 -1.46
N VAL A 21 -13.52 -23.23 -0.23
CA VAL A 21 -13.64 -21.82 0.16
C VAL A 21 -12.22 -21.30 0.13
N ALA A 22 -11.78 -20.86 -1.04
CA ALA A 22 -10.56 -20.07 -1.17
C ALA A 22 -10.78 -18.84 -0.28
N SER A 23 -10.20 -18.89 0.91
CA SER A 23 -10.14 -17.77 1.82
C SER A 23 -9.22 -16.75 1.16
N GLY A 24 -9.77 -15.93 0.27
CA GLY A 24 -9.05 -14.81 -0.29
C GLY A 24 -8.72 -13.87 0.86
N GLN A 25 -7.52 -14.02 1.43
CA GLN A 25 -7.02 -13.03 2.36
C GLN A 25 -7.06 -11.68 1.62
N PRO A 26 -7.64 -10.64 2.24
CA PRO A 26 -7.62 -9.31 1.62
C PRO A 26 -6.16 -9.00 1.29
N ALA A 27 -5.90 -8.62 0.04
CA ALA A 27 -4.56 -8.29 -0.40
C ALA A 27 -3.97 -7.22 0.54
N LYS A 28 -2.78 -7.49 1.10
CA LYS A 28 -2.07 -6.52 1.93
C LYS A 28 -1.89 -5.23 1.12
N VAL A 29 -2.33 -4.10 1.66
CA VAL A 29 -2.04 -2.79 1.05
C VAL A 29 -0.53 -2.57 1.14
N PRO A 30 0.16 -2.24 0.04
CA PRO A 30 1.60 -1.96 0.09
C PRO A 30 1.92 -0.87 1.10
N ASP A 31 2.98 -1.06 1.89
CA ASP A 31 3.32 -0.19 3.02
C ASP A 31 3.58 1.26 2.58
N ARG A 32 4.11 1.48 1.36
CA ARG A 32 4.18 2.83 0.76
C ARG A 32 2.82 3.46 0.51
N THR A 33 1.85 2.70 -0.01
CA THR A 33 0.48 3.19 -0.23
C THR A 33 -0.18 3.56 1.10
N LEU A 34 0.01 2.74 2.12
CA LEU A 34 -0.47 3.02 3.46
C LEU A 34 0.19 4.28 4.06
N LEU A 35 1.49 4.46 3.84
CA LEU A 35 2.21 5.65 4.26
C LEU A 35 1.67 6.92 3.56
N LEU A 36 1.35 6.85 2.27
CA LEU A 36 0.73 7.99 1.58
C LEU A 36 -0.62 8.35 2.20
N GLN A 37 -1.43 7.36 2.59
CA GLN A 37 -2.69 7.61 3.31
C GLN A 37 -2.44 8.29 4.65
N VAL A 38 -1.42 7.86 5.41
CA VAL A 38 -0.99 8.53 6.65
C VAL A 38 -0.66 10.00 6.39
N LEU A 39 0.21 10.26 5.42
CA LEU A 39 0.76 11.60 5.18
C LEU A 39 -0.27 12.58 4.60
N LEU A 40 -1.30 12.08 3.93
CA LEU A 40 -2.33 12.89 3.27
C LEU A 40 -3.66 12.93 4.05
N SER A 41 -3.82 12.11 5.09
CA SER A 41 -5.01 12.15 5.93
C SER A 41 -5.10 13.47 6.69
N THR A 42 -6.29 14.06 6.70
CA THR A 42 -6.63 15.26 7.48
C THR A 42 -7.31 14.90 8.81
N ASN A 43 -7.54 13.61 9.07
CA ASN A 43 -8.17 13.11 10.28
C ASN A 43 -7.10 12.49 11.20
N GLU A 44 -6.82 13.15 12.32
CA GLU A 44 -5.80 12.71 13.28
C GLU A 44 -6.06 11.30 13.84
N THR A 45 -7.31 10.97 14.15
CA THR A 45 -7.66 9.64 14.67
C THR A 45 -7.42 8.55 13.63
N GLU A 46 -7.77 8.82 12.37
CA GLU A 46 -7.46 7.91 11.26
C GLU A 46 -5.96 7.77 11.05
N GLN A 47 -5.22 8.88 11.07
CA GLN A 47 -3.77 8.90 10.90
C GLN A 47 -3.06 8.04 11.94
N ILE A 48 -3.46 8.09 13.22
CA ILE A 48 -2.90 7.24 14.29
C ILE A 48 -3.12 5.75 13.99
N VAL A 49 -4.33 5.38 13.56
CA VAL A 49 -4.66 3.99 13.21
C VAL A 49 -3.85 3.52 12.01
N LEU A 50 -3.66 4.37 11.00
CA LEU A 50 -2.90 4.06 9.80
C LEU A 50 -1.40 3.91 10.11
N VAL A 51 -0.83 4.75 10.97
CA VAL A 51 0.58 4.62 11.42
C VAL A 51 0.80 3.27 12.11
N GLY A 52 -0.14 2.83 12.96
CA GLY A 52 -0.04 1.53 13.63
C GLY A 52 0.02 0.32 12.69
N LYS A 53 -0.43 0.47 11.43
CA LYS A 53 -0.44 -0.59 10.42
C LYS A 53 0.85 -0.66 9.59
N LEU A 54 1.78 0.29 9.73
CA LEU A 54 3.05 0.33 8.99
C LEU A 54 4.12 -0.63 9.54
N ALA A 55 3.79 -1.48 10.52
CA ALA A 55 4.77 -2.27 11.28
C ALA A 55 5.10 -3.65 10.69
N ASP A 56 4.42 -4.07 9.62
CA ASP A 56 4.42 -5.48 9.20
C ASP A 56 5.44 -5.82 8.10
N ASP A 57 6.00 -4.85 7.37
CA ASP A 57 7.06 -5.09 6.35
C ASP A 57 8.06 -3.91 6.29
N PRO A 58 9.36 -4.14 6.55
CA PRO A 58 10.35 -3.07 6.58
C PRO A 58 10.70 -2.59 5.15
N ASP A 59 10.00 -1.56 4.68
CA ASP A 59 10.41 -0.79 3.51
C ASP A 59 11.35 0.36 3.93
N PRO A 60 12.60 0.41 3.43
CA PRO A 60 13.56 1.46 3.79
C PRO A 60 13.04 2.89 3.52
N MET A 61 12.22 3.08 2.48
CA MET A 61 11.62 4.38 2.19
C MET A 61 10.60 4.77 3.25
N VAL A 62 9.82 3.80 3.76
CA VAL A 62 8.85 4.05 4.83
C VAL A 62 9.57 4.45 6.11
N GLU A 63 10.62 3.73 6.50
CA GLU A 63 11.44 4.08 7.67
C GLU A 63 12.06 5.47 7.53
N GLN A 64 12.66 5.77 6.37
CA GLN A 64 13.29 7.06 6.10
C GLN A 64 12.27 8.20 6.13
N ALA A 65 11.09 8.00 5.52
CA ALA A 65 10.03 8.99 5.49
C ALA A 65 9.43 9.26 6.87
N LEU A 66 9.19 8.21 7.69
CA LEU A 66 8.73 8.38 9.07
C LEU A 66 9.79 9.08 9.93
N ALA A 67 11.07 8.74 9.75
CA ALA A 67 12.16 9.39 10.45
C ALA A 67 12.31 10.87 10.06
N ALA A 68 12.10 11.20 8.78
CA ALA A 68 12.08 12.57 8.28
C ALA A 68 10.86 13.33 8.81
N TRP A 69 9.67 12.73 8.78
CA TRP A 69 8.44 13.36 9.26
C TRP A 69 8.53 13.75 10.74
N ARG A 70 9.07 12.88 11.59
CA ARG A 70 9.32 13.17 13.01
C ARG A 70 10.30 14.34 13.25
N ARG A 71 11.09 14.71 12.24
CA ARG A 71 12.11 15.77 12.31
C ARG A 71 11.76 16.98 11.44
N ASP A 72 10.49 17.14 11.06
CA ASP A 72 10.02 18.20 10.15
C ASP A 72 10.72 18.21 8.78
N GLY A 73 11.25 17.06 8.36
CA GLY A 73 12.01 16.87 7.12
C GLY A 73 11.20 16.25 5.97
N LEU A 74 9.89 16.14 6.12
CA LEU A 74 8.96 15.67 5.10
C LEU A 74 8.18 16.86 4.53
N TYR A 75 8.15 16.95 3.20
CA TYR A 75 7.60 18.07 2.47
C TYR A 75 6.50 17.59 1.52
N LEU A 76 5.59 18.50 1.16
CA LEU A 76 4.55 18.26 0.17
C LEU A 76 4.78 19.21 -1.01
N ARG A 77 4.84 18.65 -2.22
CA ARG A 77 4.79 19.42 -3.47
C ARG A 77 3.42 19.22 -4.12
N GLU A 78 2.89 20.28 -4.71
CA GLU A 78 1.72 20.18 -5.58
C GLU A 78 2.17 19.82 -7.01
N GLY A 79 1.57 18.75 -7.55
CA GLY A 79 1.70 18.34 -8.94
C GLY A 79 0.92 19.25 -9.88
N ALA A 80 1.14 19.11 -11.18
CA ALA A 80 0.47 19.94 -12.21
C ALA A 80 -1.06 19.76 -12.22
N ASP A 81 -1.54 18.63 -11.69
CA ASP A 81 -2.94 18.23 -11.55
C ASP A 81 -3.52 18.54 -10.15
N GLY A 82 -2.77 19.23 -9.29
CA GLY A 82 -3.16 19.48 -7.89
C GLY A 82 -2.89 18.30 -6.95
N THR A 83 -2.30 17.20 -7.44
CA THR A 83 -1.96 16.05 -6.60
C THR A 83 -0.86 16.42 -5.61
N LYS A 84 -1.05 16.09 -4.33
CA LYS A 84 -0.01 16.27 -3.30
C LYS A 84 0.98 15.12 -3.37
N ILE A 85 2.25 15.44 -3.60
CA ILE A 85 3.36 14.50 -3.71
C ILE A 85 4.26 14.67 -2.48
N PRO A 86 4.25 13.71 -1.54
CA PRO A 86 5.16 13.73 -0.40
C PRO A 86 6.58 13.38 -0.81
N PHE A 87 7.55 14.12 -0.26
CA PHE A 87 8.96 13.90 -0.53
C PHE A 87 9.85 14.25 0.66
N ILE A 88 11.03 13.67 0.67
CA ILE A 88 12.10 13.96 1.63
C ILE A 88 13.32 14.52 0.89
N LEU A 89 14.23 15.17 1.60
CA LEU A 89 15.49 15.66 1.02
C LEU A 89 16.60 14.63 1.20
N ASP A 90 17.32 14.37 0.13
CA ASP A 90 18.54 13.58 0.13
C ASP A 90 19.74 14.40 0.63
N ALA A 91 20.69 13.72 1.27
CA ALA A 91 21.91 14.35 1.75
C ALA A 91 22.85 14.75 0.60
N GLN A 92 22.79 14.03 -0.52
CA GLN A 92 23.48 14.37 -1.75
C GLN A 92 22.86 15.62 -2.37
N ARG A 93 23.75 16.50 -2.84
CA ARG A 93 23.37 17.72 -3.54
C ARG A 93 23.54 17.54 -5.04
N ASP A 94 22.74 18.25 -5.81
CA ASP A 94 22.91 18.35 -7.26
C ASP A 94 24.15 19.20 -7.63
N GLU A 95 24.40 19.34 -8.94
CA GLU A 95 25.50 20.15 -9.49
C GLU A 95 25.43 21.63 -9.05
N GLU A 96 24.23 22.10 -8.71
CA GLU A 96 23.93 23.46 -8.26
C GLU A 96 23.98 23.57 -6.72
N LYS A 97 24.46 22.53 -6.02
CA LYS A 97 24.58 22.43 -4.56
C LYS A 97 23.24 22.48 -3.81
N ARG A 98 22.13 22.18 -4.47
CA ARG A 98 20.78 22.09 -3.90
C ARG A 98 20.51 20.66 -3.43
N ALA A 99 19.74 20.50 -2.35
CA ALA A 99 19.33 19.18 -1.90
C ALA A 99 18.36 18.55 -2.92
N LYS A 100 18.53 17.25 -3.20
CA LYS A 100 17.65 16.54 -4.12
C LYS A 100 16.42 16.05 -3.38
N GLY A 101 15.22 16.23 -3.94
CA GLY A 101 14.00 15.65 -3.37
C GLY A 101 13.86 14.19 -3.79
N ILE A 102 13.48 13.30 -2.88
CA ILE A 102 13.11 11.91 -3.18
C ILE A 102 11.62 11.74 -2.85
N ARG A 103 10.86 11.28 -3.84
CA ARG A 103 9.44 10.96 -3.72
C ARG A 103 9.23 9.77 -2.77
N VAL A 104 8.28 9.90 -1.84
CA VAL A 104 7.96 8.84 -0.88
C VAL A 104 7.20 7.67 -1.52
N ASP A 105 6.38 7.94 -2.54
CA ASP A 105 5.55 6.92 -3.18
C ASP A 105 6.35 5.92 -4.01
N ASN A 106 7.39 6.39 -4.72
CA ASN A 106 8.15 5.55 -5.65
C ASN A 106 9.67 5.55 -5.40
N GLY A 107 10.20 6.43 -4.55
CA GLY A 107 11.63 6.53 -4.27
C GLY A 107 12.45 7.21 -5.37
N GLU A 108 11.80 7.79 -6.37
CA GLU A 108 12.48 8.50 -7.45
C GLU A 108 12.85 9.93 -7.05
N PHE A 109 13.95 10.44 -7.61
CA PHE A 109 14.26 11.85 -7.45
C PHE A 109 13.22 12.73 -8.13
N ILE A 110 12.79 13.77 -7.43
CA ILE A 110 11.96 14.81 -8.02
C ILE A 110 12.81 15.61 -8.98
N LYS A 111 12.36 15.65 -10.24
CA LYS A 111 12.94 16.51 -11.27
C LYS A 111 12.41 17.92 -11.13
N ASP A 112 13.27 18.90 -11.37
CA ASP A 112 12.86 20.28 -11.58
C ASP A 112 12.20 20.46 -12.98
N PRO A 113 11.57 21.61 -13.27
CA PRO A 113 10.98 21.88 -14.58
C PRO A 113 11.98 21.79 -15.76
N GLY A 114 13.29 21.87 -15.49
CA GLY A 114 14.35 21.66 -16.47
C GLY A 114 14.75 20.19 -16.65
N GLY A 115 14.09 19.27 -15.93
CA GLY A 115 14.36 17.84 -15.97
C GLY A 115 15.59 17.38 -15.16
N LYS A 116 16.17 18.28 -14.35
CA LYS A 116 17.35 18.00 -13.51
C LYS A 116 16.95 17.50 -12.13
#